data_AF-A0A2T2QVN2-F1
#
_entry.id   AF-A0A2T2QVN2-F1
#
_cell.length_a   1.000
_cell.length_b   1.000
_cell.length_c   1.000
_cell.angle_alpha   90.00
_cell.angle_beta   90.00
_cell.angle_gamma   90.00
#
_symmetry.space_group_name_H-M   'P 1'
#
loop_
_entity.id
_entity.type
_entity.pdbx_description
1 polymer ?
#
loop_
_entity_poly.entity_id
_entity_poly.type
_entity_poly.pdbx_seq_one_letter_code
_entity_poly.pdbx_strand_id
1 'polypeptide(L)'
;MSNAHRNNAINTLTSLWETIGTSYMPHFMTPNVLLGVGHVRALSGVRIDAPEEKDKEVLESAVRVLEQDGFYCQQEEGTLQASGQSYINLNLYSLPKLKELHYTHLMPVPKLEDDSKAGVEAYLKDLAAVAEGSSAERHPGDRVNAVGADWLAGLLFGYPEPAVASMPAFWAYGYQTNQEFRRRVHESDIARASMYWEVSDGECLYDIPWFLAEHPQIIEHQSEWSRYLDDFYSSDWHQSIAQEDDFQATLTRARERDGNLSGAGARGGQDE
;
A
#
# COMPACT_ATOMS: atom_id res chain seq x y z
N MET A 1 5.90 -4.67 -19.32
CA MET A 1 4.85 -3.71 -18.93
C MET A 1 4.42 -2.82 -20.10
N SER A 2 3.11 -2.65 -20.30
CA SER A 2 2.53 -1.86 -21.40
C SER A 2 2.28 -0.40 -20.97
N ASN A 3 2.25 0.53 -21.94
CA ASN A 3 1.82 1.92 -21.70
C ASN A 3 0.40 2.03 -21.10
N ALA A 4 -0.38 0.94 -21.10
CA ALA A 4 -1.75 0.93 -20.63
C ALA A 4 -1.87 1.19 -19.12
N HIS A 5 -1.00 0.60 -18.28
CA HIS A 5 -1.09 0.78 -16.82
C HIS A 5 -0.78 2.22 -16.39
N ARG A 6 0.25 2.83 -16.99
CA ARG A 6 0.59 4.24 -16.74
C ARG A 6 -0.54 5.18 -17.14
N ASN A 7 -1.11 4.93 -18.33
CA ASN A 7 -2.24 5.73 -18.80
C ASN A 7 -3.47 5.52 -17.91
N ASN A 8 -3.66 4.34 -17.35
CA ASN A 8 -4.74 4.08 -16.39
C ASN A 8 -4.59 4.95 -15.14
N ALA A 9 -3.44 4.95 -14.49
CA ALA A 9 -3.23 5.78 -13.30
C ALA A 9 -3.37 7.28 -13.56
N ILE A 10 -2.80 7.79 -14.67
CA ILE A 10 -2.96 9.20 -15.03
C ILE A 10 -4.44 9.52 -15.27
N ASN A 11 -5.17 8.68 -16.00
CA ASN A 11 -6.60 8.91 -16.27
C ASN A 11 -7.43 8.87 -14.99
N THR A 12 -7.25 7.85 -14.15
CA THR A 12 -7.95 7.72 -12.87
C THR A 12 -7.67 8.91 -11.95
N LEU A 13 -6.41 9.33 -11.84
CA LEU A 13 -6.03 10.46 -10.99
C LEU A 13 -6.46 11.81 -11.59
N THR A 14 -6.58 11.92 -12.91
CA THR A 14 -7.17 13.11 -13.55
C THR A 14 -8.65 13.22 -13.20
N SER A 15 -9.42 12.14 -13.33
CA SER A 15 -10.83 12.11 -12.95
C SER A 15 -11.04 12.38 -11.46
N LEU A 16 -10.16 11.84 -10.61
CA LEU A 16 -10.17 12.15 -9.17
C LEU A 16 -9.88 13.62 -8.93
N TRP A 17 -8.83 14.18 -9.55
CA TRP A 17 -8.48 15.59 -9.41
C TRP A 17 -9.64 16.52 -9.79
N GLU A 18 -10.35 16.23 -10.88
CA GLU A 18 -11.55 16.98 -11.30
C GLU A 18 -12.71 16.85 -10.29
N THR A 19 -12.75 15.76 -9.51
CA THR A 19 -13.83 15.45 -8.57
C THR A 19 -13.58 15.97 -7.16
N ILE A 20 -12.39 15.73 -6.60
CA ILE A 20 -12.05 16.02 -5.20
C ILE A 20 -11.18 17.28 -5.04
N GLY A 21 -10.59 17.76 -6.13
CA GLY A 21 -9.74 18.94 -6.15
C GLY A 21 -8.29 18.71 -5.71
N THR A 22 -7.46 19.72 -5.96
CA THR A 22 -5.99 19.74 -5.74
C THR A 22 -5.57 19.47 -4.30
N SER A 23 -6.32 19.95 -3.31
CA SER A 23 -5.91 19.89 -1.90
C SER A 23 -5.81 18.47 -1.33
N TYR A 24 -6.55 17.51 -1.91
CA TYR A 24 -6.61 16.11 -1.46
C TYR A 24 -5.77 15.17 -2.33
N MET A 25 -5.38 15.60 -3.53
CA MET A 25 -4.59 14.79 -4.45
C MET A 25 -3.26 14.26 -3.91
N PRO A 26 -2.50 14.96 -3.02
CA PRO A 26 -1.26 14.41 -2.49
C PRO A 26 -1.40 13.02 -1.86
N HIS A 27 -2.50 12.74 -1.16
CA HIS A 27 -2.75 11.43 -0.54
C HIS A 27 -2.94 10.31 -1.57
N PHE A 28 -3.47 10.64 -2.75
CA PHE A 28 -3.69 9.70 -3.86
C PHE A 28 -2.46 9.54 -4.77
N MET A 29 -1.45 10.39 -4.62
CA MET A 29 -0.25 10.37 -5.48
C MET A 29 0.97 9.69 -4.82
N THR A 30 0.77 9.09 -3.64
CA THR A 30 1.81 8.31 -2.96
C THR A 30 2.16 7.05 -3.77
N PRO A 31 3.42 6.56 -3.71
CA PRO A 31 3.87 5.42 -4.51
C PRO A 31 3.00 4.17 -4.38
N ASN A 32 2.53 3.85 -3.16
CA ASN A 32 1.65 2.70 -2.92
C ASN A 32 0.30 2.85 -3.65
N VAL A 33 -0.29 4.05 -3.63
CA VAL A 33 -1.56 4.31 -4.31
C VAL A 33 -1.37 4.31 -5.83
N LEU A 34 -0.30 4.93 -6.35
CA LEU A 34 -0.01 4.95 -7.79
C LEU A 34 0.10 3.55 -8.41
N LEU A 35 0.74 2.63 -7.70
CA LEU A 35 0.84 1.23 -8.11
C LEU A 35 -0.52 0.52 -8.01
N GLY A 36 -1.36 0.88 -7.03
CA GLY A 36 -2.73 0.40 -6.91
C GLY A 36 -3.63 0.88 -8.06
N VAL A 37 -3.74 2.20 -8.26
CA VAL A 37 -4.57 2.82 -9.31
C VAL A 37 -4.09 2.49 -10.73
N GLY A 38 -2.80 2.18 -10.88
CA GLY A 38 -2.24 1.62 -12.11
C GLY A 38 -2.57 0.15 -12.37
N HIS A 39 -3.33 -0.50 -11.48
CA HIS A 39 -3.57 -1.95 -11.46
C HIS A 39 -2.28 -2.80 -11.45
N VAL A 40 -1.21 -2.26 -10.88
CA VAL A 40 0.06 -2.98 -10.71
C VAL A 40 -0.03 -3.91 -9.49
N ARG A 41 -0.79 -3.50 -8.46
CA ARG A 41 -1.05 -4.26 -7.23
C ARG A 41 -2.56 -4.47 -7.02
N ALA A 42 -2.91 -5.48 -6.23
CA ALA A 42 -4.30 -5.79 -5.95
C ALA A 42 -4.88 -4.98 -4.80
N LEU A 43 -4.04 -4.45 -3.91
CA LEU A 43 -4.42 -3.61 -2.77
C LEU A 43 -3.49 -2.40 -2.65
N SER A 44 -4.09 -1.26 -2.35
CA SER A 44 -3.43 -0.06 -1.86
C SER A 44 -4.35 0.69 -0.90
N GLY A 45 -3.80 1.53 -0.02
CA GLY A 45 -4.59 2.33 0.93
C GLY A 45 -4.36 3.83 0.76
N VAL A 46 -5.42 4.61 0.95
CA VAL A 46 -5.35 6.07 1.08
C VAL A 46 -5.73 6.42 2.51
N ARG A 47 -4.75 6.90 3.29
CA ARG A 47 -4.94 7.23 4.71
C ARG A 47 -5.08 8.73 4.91
N ILE A 48 -6.11 9.11 5.67
CA ILE A 48 -6.35 10.47 6.15
C ILE A 48 -6.33 10.43 7.68
N ASP A 49 -5.33 11.06 8.29
CA ASP A 49 -5.23 11.09 9.76
C ASP A 49 -5.90 12.36 10.31
N ALA A 50 -6.42 12.25 11.54
CA ALA A 50 -7.25 13.28 12.19
C ALA A 50 -8.40 13.76 11.26
N PRO A 51 -9.26 12.83 10.79
CA PRO A 51 -10.31 13.14 9.83
C PRO A 51 -11.33 14.14 10.37
N GLU A 52 -11.71 15.10 9.52
CA GLU A 52 -12.87 15.97 9.67
C GLU A 52 -14.07 15.42 8.89
N GLU A 53 -15.27 15.96 9.14
CA GLU A 53 -16.49 15.52 8.44
C GLU A 53 -16.39 15.67 6.91
N LYS A 54 -15.73 16.74 6.46
CA LYS A 54 -15.49 17.01 5.04
C LYS A 54 -14.63 15.92 4.38
N ASP A 55 -13.75 15.26 5.13
CA ASP A 55 -12.89 14.22 4.57
C ASP A 55 -13.71 12.98 4.20
N LYS A 56 -14.80 12.70 4.91
CA LYS A 56 -15.74 11.64 4.55
C LYS A 56 -16.43 11.92 3.21
N GLU A 57 -16.90 13.15 3.01
CA GLU A 57 -17.53 13.57 1.74
C GLU A 57 -16.57 13.45 0.56
N VAL A 58 -15.30 13.78 0.79
CA VAL A 58 -14.23 13.65 -0.22
C VAL A 58 -13.97 12.18 -0.55
N LEU A 59 -13.85 11.31 0.45
CA LEU A 59 -13.66 9.88 0.23
C LEU A 59 -14.87 9.24 -0.48
N GLU A 60 -16.10 9.62 -0.12
CA GLU A 60 -17.30 9.17 -0.83
C GLU A 60 -17.29 9.59 -2.30
N SER A 61 -16.81 10.81 -2.59
CA SER A 61 -16.68 11.30 -3.96
C SER A 61 -15.60 10.54 -4.74
N ALA A 62 -14.47 10.25 -4.09
CA ALA A 62 -13.39 9.45 -4.66
C ALA A 62 -13.83 8.01 -4.96
N VAL A 63 -14.56 7.37 -4.05
CA VAL A 63 -15.09 6.00 -4.19
C VAL A 63 -15.89 5.86 -5.49
N ARG A 64 -16.76 6.83 -5.82
CA ARG A 64 -17.58 6.76 -7.05
C ARG A 64 -16.73 6.75 -8.32
N VAL A 65 -15.62 7.48 -8.34
CA VAL A 65 -14.69 7.51 -9.49
C VAL A 65 -13.91 6.20 -9.56
N LEU A 66 -13.37 5.76 -8.43
CA LEU A 66 -12.56 4.54 -8.35
C LEU A 66 -13.37 3.28 -8.69
N GLU A 67 -14.64 3.19 -8.28
CA GLU A 67 -15.51 2.08 -8.64
C GLU A 67 -15.79 2.02 -10.15
N GLN A 68 -15.86 3.17 -10.83
CA GLN A 68 -15.98 3.22 -12.30
C GLN A 68 -14.71 2.74 -13.00
N ASP A 69 -13.55 2.94 -12.36
CA ASP A 69 -12.24 2.50 -12.84
C ASP A 69 -11.89 1.07 -12.40
N GLY A 70 -12.88 0.28 -11.97
CA GLY A 70 -12.71 -1.14 -11.69
C GLY A 70 -12.04 -1.43 -10.36
N PHE A 71 -12.27 -0.59 -9.35
CA PHE A 71 -11.90 -0.86 -7.96
C PHE A 71 -13.10 -1.29 -7.12
N TYR A 72 -12.86 -2.21 -6.21
CA TYR A 72 -13.70 -2.36 -5.02
C TYR A 72 -13.10 -1.51 -3.90
N CYS A 73 -13.92 -0.65 -3.29
CA CYS A 73 -13.47 0.29 -2.26
C CYS A 73 -14.03 -0.10 -0.90
N GLN A 74 -13.17 -0.09 0.12
CA GLN A 74 -13.56 -0.34 1.51
C GLN A 74 -13.00 0.77 2.41
N GLN A 75 -13.89 1.45 3.13
CA GLN A 75 -13.51 2.45 4.11
C GLN A 75 -13.42 1.82 5.50
N GLU A 76 -12.33 2.08 6.21
CA GLU A 76 -12.08 1.63 7.57
C GLU A 76 -11.69 2.82 8.44
N GLU A 77 -12.36 2.96 9.59
CA GLU A 77 -12.00 3.94 10.60
C GLU A 77 -11.19 3.25 11.70
N GLY A 78 -10.17 3.92 12.21
CA GLY A 78 -9.32 3.36 13.25
C GLY A 78 -8.61 4.41 14.09
N THR A 79 -7.77 3.92 15.00
CA THR A 79 -6.91 4.74 15.85
C THR A 79 -5.49 4.21 15.79
N LEU A 80 -4.52 5.08 15.49
CA LEU A 80 -3.11 4.74 15.49
C LEU A 80 -2.67 4.35 16.91
N GLN A 81 -2.08 3.17 17.08
CA GLN A 81 -1.69 2.66 18.40
C GLN A 81 -0.64 3.54 19.10
N ALA A 82 0.27 4.15 18.34
CA ALA A 82 1.38 4.93 18.89
C ALA A 82 0.97 6.33 19.37
N SER A 83 0.08 7.01 18.64
CA SER A 83 -0.31 8.40 18.91
C SER A 83 -1.72 8.54 19.49
N GLY A 84 -2.55 7.49 19.41
CA GLY A 84 -3.97 7.58 19.74
C GLY A 84 -4.78 8.42 18.75
N GLN A 85 -4.19 8.84 17.63
CA GLN A 85 -4.84 9.67 16.62
C GLN A 85 -5.81 8.84 15.78
N SER A 86 -7.02 9.36 15.55
CA SER A 86 -7.98 8.73 14.64
C SER A 86 -7.51 8.84 13.19
N TYR A 87 -7.89 7.86 12.38
CA TYR A 87 -7.69 7.90 10.93
C TYR A 87 -8.89 7.30 10.21
N ILE A 88 -9.05 7.70 8.95
CA ILE A 88 -9.87 6.98 7.96
C ILE A 88 -8.90 6.45 6.91
N ASN A 89 -9.05 5.17 6.58
CA ASN A 89 -8.33 4.54 5.50
C ASN A 89 -9.32 4.08 4.43
N LEU A 90 -9.04 4.44 3.18
CA LEU A 90 -9.73 3.93 2.02
C LEU A 90 -8.86 2.86 1.37
N ASN A 91 -9.21 1.60 1.59
CA ASN A 91 -8.61 0.45 0.94
C ASN A 91 -9.18 0.30 -0.48
N LEU A 92 -8.28 0.20 -1.45
CA LEU A 92 -8.58 0.08 -2.87
C LEU A 92 -8.18 -1.31 -3.35
N TYR A 93 -9.15 -2.11 -3.78
CA TYR A 93 -8.91 -3.44 -4.33
C TYR A 93 -9.08 -3.43 -5.85
N SER A 94 -8.00 -3.59 -6.61
CA SER A 94 -8.04 -3.62 -8.07
C SER A 94 -8.73 -4.90 -8.55
N LEU A 95 -9.93 -4.79 -9.14
CA LEU A 95 -10.65 -5.95 -9.68
C LEU A 95 -9.85 -6.64 -10.80
N PRO A 96 -9.21 -5.93 -11.75
CA PRO A 96 -8.34 -6.57 -12.73
C PRO A 96 -7.24 -7.40 -12.08
N LYS A 97 -6.58 -6.87 -11.04
CA LYS A 97 -5.47 -7.58 -10.40
C LYS A 97 -5.94 -8.74 -9.53
N LEU A 98 -7.07 -8.61 -8.83
CA LEU A 98 -7.67 -9.73 -8.10
C LEU A 98 -8.00 -10.91 -9.05
N LYS A 99 -8.43 -10.63 -10.28
CA LYS A 99 -8.65 -11.63 -11.34
C LYS A 99 -7.36 -12.20 -11.95
N GLU A 100 -6.17 -11.70 -11.60
CA GLU A 100 -4.90 -12.28 -12.04
C GLU A 100 -4.27 -13.17 -10.96
N LEU A 101 -4.59 -12.92 -9.69
CA LEU A 101 -3.95 -13.60 -8.57
C LEU A 101 -4.14 -15.11 -8.60
N HIS A 102 -5.24 -15.62 -9.17
CA HIS A 102 -5.54 -17.06 -9.28
C HIS A 102 -4.62 -17.88 -10.18
N TYR A 103 -3.55 -17.28 -10.69
CA TYR A 103 -2.56 -17.93 -11.56
C TYR A 103 -1.12 -17.93 -11.01
N THR A 104 -0.88 -17.65 -9.73
CA THR A 104 0.49 -17.67 -9.21
C THR A 104 1.13 -19.06 -9.27
N HIS A 105 2.40 -19.13 -9.71
CA HIS A 105 3.09 -20.40 -10.00
C HIS A 105 3.53 -21.17 -8.76
N LEU A 106 3.76 -20.47 -7.64
CA LEU A 106 4.21 -21.04 -6.37
C LEU A 106 3.07 -21.27 -5.38
N MET A 107 1.91 -20.64 -5.58
CA MET A 107 0.85 -20.59 -4.57
C MET A 107 -0.52 -20.78 -5.22
N PRO A 108 -1.31 -21.79 -4.84
CA PRO A 108 -2.69 -21.89 -5.30
C PRO A 108 -3.54 -20.86 -4.55
N VAL A 109 -4.24 -20.00 -5.30
CA VAL A 109 -5.25 -19.11 -4.73
C VAL A 109 -6.58 -19.27 -5.47
N PRO A 110 -7.73 -19.07 -4.80
CA PRO A 110 -9.03 -19.14 -5.45
C PRO A 110 -9.12 -18.18 -6.62
N LYS A 111 -10.08 -18.42 -7.52
CA LYS A 111 -10.43 -17.52 -8.61
C LYS A 111 -11.57 -16.60 -8.18
N LEU A 112 -11.47 -15.32 -8.54
CA LEU A 112 -12.60 -14.39 -8.41
C LEU A 112 -13.64 -14.72 -9.49
N GLU A 113 -14.81 -15.23 -9.07
CA GLU A 113 -15.90 -15.63 -9.97
C GLU A 113 -16.96 -14.54 -10.18
N ASP A 114 -17.11 -13.62 -9.23
CA ASP A 114 -18.08 -12.53 -9.26
C ASP A 114 -17.41 -11.23 -8.81
N ASP A 115 -17.43 -10.22 -9.67
CA ASP A 115 -16.85 -8.89 -9.40
C ASP A 115 -17.85 -7.92 -8.75
N SER A 116 -19.05 -8.40 -8.37
CA SER A 116 -19.92 -7.67 -7.47
C SER A 116 -19.26 -7.46 -6.10
N LYS A 117 -19.72 -6.44 -5.37
CA LYS A 117 -19.27 -6.18 -3.99
C LYS A 117 -19.32 -7.43 -3.11
N ALA A 118 -20.44 -8.17 -3.13
CA ALA A 118 -20.59 -9.39 -2.34
C ALA A 118 -19.65 -10.50 -2.80
N GLY A 119 -19.40 -10.61 -4.10
CA GLY A 119 -18.45 -11.56 -4.69
C GLY A 119 -17.01 -11.28 -4.26
N VAL A 120 -16.59 -10.02 -4.29
CA VAL A 120 -15.25 -9.60 -3.86
C VAL A 120 -15.06 -9.80 -2.35
N GLU A 121 -16.04 -9.43 -1.52
CA GLU A 121 -15.99 -9.66 -0.08
C GLU A 121 -15.88 -11.15 0.26
N ALA A 122 -16.65 -12.02 -0.43
CA ALA A 122 -16.55 -13.46 -0.28
C ALA A 122 -15.17 -13.98 -0.71
N TYR A 123 -14.65 -13.49 -1.84
CA TYR A 123 -13.34 -13.86 -2.35
C TYR A 123 -12.20 -13.49 -1.40
N LEU A 124 -12.20 -12.28 -0.84
CA LEU A 124 -11.20 -11.84 0.15
C LEU A 124 -11.26 -12.70 1.42
N LYS A 125 -12.46 -13.09 1.85
CA LYS A 125 -12.64 -14.00 2.98
C LYS A 125 -12.12 -15.41 2.69
N ASP A 126 -12.36 -15.93 1.50
CA ASP A 126 -11.83 -17.23 1.08
C ASP A 126 -10.30 -17.21 0.98
N LEU A 127 -9.72 -16.14 0.44
CA LEU A 127 -8.27 -15.90 0.44
C LEU A 127 -7.69 -15.92 1.85
N ALA A 128 -8.32 -15.23 2.80
CA ALA A 128 -7.89 -15.22 4.20
C ALA A 128 -7.96 -16.63 4.83
N ALA A 129 -9.02 -17.40 4.55
CA ALA A 129 -9.12 -18.77 5.04
C ALA A 129 -8.02 -19.69 4.47
N VAL A 130 -7.67 -19.53 3.19
CA VAL A 130 -6.53 -20.25 2.59
C VAL A 130 -5.21 -19.85 3.25
N ALA A 131 -5.02 -18.55 3.50
CA ALA A 131 -3.85 -18.03 4.19
C ALA A 131 -3.67 -18.68 5.56
N GLU A 132 -4.72 -18.70 6.37
CA GLU A 132 -4.73 -19.31 7.69
C GLU A 132 -4.47 -20.82 7.62
N GLY A 133 -5.12 -21.53 6.69
CA GLY A 133 -4.93 -22.97 6.50
C GLY A 133 -3.49 -23.36 6.11
N SER A 134 -2.81 -22.53 5.32
CA SER A 134 -1.42 -22.75 4.93
C SER A 134 -0.41 -22.56 6.07
N SER A 135 -0.80 -21.81 7.11
CA SER A 135 0.05 -21.54 8.28
C SER A 135 0.10 -22.71 9.29
N ALA A 136 -0.85 -23.64 9.21
CA ALA A 136 -1.04 -24.72 10.19
C ALA A 136 -0.04 -25.88 10.08
N GLU A 137 0.83 -25.92 9.07
CA GLU A 137 1.87 -26.95 8.91
C GLU A 137 3.14 -26.73 9.78
N ARG A 138 3.12 -25.79 10.74
CA ARG A 138 4.28 -25.48 11.61
C ARG A 138 3.97 -25.46 13.11
N HIS A 139 5.06 -25.49 13.89
CA HIS A 139 5.15 -25.93 15.28
C HIS A 139 3.96 -25.55 16.20
N PRO A 140 3.45 -26.50 17.01
CA PRO A 140 2.24 -26.34 17.86
C PRO A 140 2.37 -25.35 19.03
N GLY A 141 3.39 -24.47 19.02
CA GLY A 141 3.65 -23.48 20.06
C GLY A 141 3.36 -22.02 19.67
N ASP A 142 3.21 -21.72 18.38
CA ASP A 142 3.00 -20.34 17.90
C ASP A 142 1.52 -19.96 17.90
N ARG A 143 1.14 -19.07 18.82
CA ARG A 143 -0.26 -18.70 19.10
C ARG A 143 -0.79 -17.51 18.30
N VAL A 144 -0.04 -16.95 17.35
CA VAL A 144 -0.45 -15.74 16.64
C VAL A 144 -0.53 -16.00 15.14
N ASN A 145 -1.72 -15.75 14.59
CA ASN A 145 -2.13 -15.92 13.19
C ASN A 145 -1.42 -14.96 12.20
N ALA A 146 -0.29 -14.35 12.59
CA ALA A 146 0.40 -13.30 11.86
C ALA A 146 0.93 -13.78 10.49
N VAL A 147 1.31 -15.05 10.42
CA VAL A 147 1.89 -15.69 9.23
C VAL A 147 0.94 -15.69 8.04
N GLY A 148 -0.34 -16.04 8.27
CA GLY A 148 -1.36 -16.02 7.22
C GLY A 148 -1.69 -14.58 6.79
N ALA A 149 -1.77 -13.66 7.74
CA ALA A 149 -2.01 -12.25 7.45
C ALA A 149 -0.89 -11.62 6.60
N ASP A 150 0.38 -11.88 6.93
CA ASP A 150 1.54 -11.36 6.18
C ASP A 150 1.62 -11.94 4.75
N TRP A 151 1.29 -13.22 4.60
CA TRP A 151 1.18 -13.87 3.30
C TRP A 151 0.10 -13.24 2.43
N LEU A 152 -1.11 -13.09 3.00
CA LEU A 152 -2.23 -12.47 2.32
C LEU A 152 -1.91 -11.02 1.94
N ALA A 153 -1.31 -10.27 2.86
CA ALA A 153 -0.86 -8.90 2.61
C ALA A 153 0.13 -8.86 1.45
N GLY A 154 1.18 -9.69 1.46
CA GLY A 154 2.15 -9.74 0.37
C GLY A 154 1.52 -10.05 -0.99
N LEU A 155 0.56 -10.99 -1.03
CA LEU A 155 -0.19 -11.31 -2.25
C LEU A 155 -1.02 -10.12 -2.74
N LEU A 156 -1.77 -9.48 -1.84
CA LEU A 156 -2.63 -8.35 -2.18
C LEU A 156 -1.82 -7.10 -2.57
N PHE A 157 -0.71 -6.81 -1.89
CA PHE A 157 0.22 -5.75 -2.26
C PHE A 157 1.07 -6.11 -3.49
N GLY A 158 0.83 -7.27 -4.13
CA GLY A 158 1.43 -7.64 -5.40
C GLY A 158 2.93 -7.92 -5.32
N TYR A 159 3.42 -8.37 -4.16
CA TYR A 159 4.83 -8.72 -3.99
C TYR A 159 5.19 -9.89 -4.91
N PRO A 160 6.45 -9.98 -5.36
CA PRO A 160 6.91 -11.10 -6.16
C PRO A 160 6.77 -12.42 -5.37
N GLU A 161 6.37 -13.49 -6.06
CA GLU A 161 6.00 -14.75 -5.40
C GLU A 161 7.06 -15.34 -4.46
N PRO A 162 8.39 -15.29 -4.74
CA PRO A 162 9.40 -15.75 -3.78
C PRO A 162 9.40 -14.96 -2.48
N ALA A 163 9.07 -13.66 -2.52
CA ALA A 163 8.92 -12.85 -1.32
C ALA A 163 7.68 -13.28 -0.54
N VAL A 164 6.52 -13.43 -1.21
CA VAL A 164 5.27 -13.88 -0.57
C VAL A 164 5.42 -15.28 0.03
N ALA A 165 6.05 -16.23 -0.66
CA ALA A 165 6.28 -17.59 -0.17
C ALA A 165 7.26 -17.64 1.02
N SER A 166 8.20 -16.70 1.09
CA SER A 166 9.20 -16.63 2.16
C SER A 166 8.74 -15.80 3.37
N MET A 167 7.77 -14.88 3.18
CA MET A 167 7.22 -14.01 4.21
C MET A 167 6.75 -14.79 5.45
N PRO A 168 5.94 -15.86 5.33
CA PRO A 168 5.55 -16.71 6.45
C PRO A 168 6.69 -17.16 7.37
N ALA A 169 7.75 -17.71 6.79
CA ALA A 169 8.88 -18.25 7.54
C ALA A 169 9.76 -17.13 8.12
N PHE A 170 9.84 -16.01 7.41
CA PHE A 170 10.70 -14.90 7.74
C PHE A 170 10.13 -14.04 8.87
N TRP A 171 8.84 -13.68 8.81
CA TRP A 171 8.16 -12.90 9.86
C TRP A 171 7.90 -13.72 11.12
N ALA A 172 7.54 -15.01 11.00
CA ALA A 172 7.40 -15.91 12.15
C ALA A 172 8.69 -16.02 12.98
N TYR A 173 9.84 -16.10 12.32
CA TYR A 173 11.15 -16.17 12.98
C TYR A 173 11.63 -14.79 13.48
N GLY A 174 11.23 -13.73 12.76
CA GLY A 174 11.60 -12.36 13.05
C GLY A 174 10.98 -11.77 14.30
N TYR A 175 9.69 -12.02 14.49
CA TYR A 175 8.92 -11.52 15.64
C TYR A 175 9.46 -12.07 16.97
N GLN A 176 10.02 -13.29 16.94
CA GLN A 176 10.55 -13.97 18.12
C GLN A 176 11.92 -13.45 18.59
N THR A 177 12.70 -12.75 17.75
CA THR A 177 14.15 -12.52 18.00
C THR A 177 14.61 -11.05 17.94
N ASN A 178 13.67 -10.12 18.12
CA ASN A 178 13.77 -8.65 18.10
C ASN A 178 15.16 -8.01 18.41
N GLN A 179 16.05 -7.97 17.40
CA GLN A 179 17.11 -6.98 17.10
C GLN A 179 17.97 -7.49 15.92
N GLU A 180 18.23 -8.79 15.83
CA GLU A 180 18.88 -9.39 14.64
C GLU A 180 17.98 -9.37 13.40
N PHE A 181 16.67 -9.38 13.60
CA PHE A 181 15.69 -9.42 12.52
C PHE A 181 15.75 -8.20 11.59
N ARG A 182 15.87 -6.98 12.13
CA ARG A 182 16.03 -5.76 11.31
C ARG A 182 17.29 -5.79 10.44
N ARG A 183 18.33 -6.54 10.83
CA ARG A 183 19.55 -6.74 10.01
C ARG A 183 19.37 -7.76 8.89
N ARG A 184 18.25 -8.48 8.88
CA ARG A 184 17.91 -9.51 7.90
C ARG A 184 16.84 -9.04 6.91
N VAL A 185 16.35 -7.81 7.05
CA VAL A 185 15.45 -7.18 6.08
C VAL A 185 16.29 -6.27 5.19
N HIS A 186 16.02 -6.30 3.90
CA HIS A 186 16.53 -5.34 2.94
C HIS A 186 15.35 -4.48 2.49
N GLU A 187 15.47 -3.17 2.70
CA GLU A 187 14.53 -2.19 2.15
C GLU A 187 14.61 -2.28 0.63
N SER A 188 13.46 -2.26 -0.05
CA SER A 188 13.44 -2.38 -1.51
C SER A 188 14.16 -1.20 -2.19
N ASP A 189 15.02 -1.49 -3.17
CA ASP A 189 15.74 -0.47 -3.95
C ASP A 189 14.86 0.06 -5.10
N ILE A 190 13.69 0.57 -4.75
CA ILE A 190 12.74 1.12 -5.73
C ILE A 190 12.94 2.62 -5.83
N ALA A 191 13.34 3.08 -7.01
CA ALA A 191 13.46 4.49 -7.29
C ALA A 191 12.10 5.18 -7.10
N ARG A 192 12.12 6.38 -6.49
CA ARG A 192 10.93 7.18 -6.16
C ARG A 192 9.99 6.56 -5.12
N ALA A 193 10.38 5.46 -4.44
CA ALA A 193 9.60 4.91 -3.33
C ALA A 193 9.41 5.91 -2.18
N SER A 194 10.29 6.92 -2.08
CA SER A 194 10.21 7.98 -1.09
C SER A 194 9.50 9.26 -1.55
N MET A 195 8.90 9.25 -2.75
CA MET A 195 8.18 10.43 -3.25
C MET A 195 6.90 10.63 -2.44
N TYR A 196 6.65 11.86 -1.97
CA TYR A 196 5.51 12.19 -1.11
C TYR A 196 5.42 11.39 0.19
N TRP A 197 6.56 10.93 0.70
CA TRP A 197 6.67 10.20 1.96
C TRP A 197 6.02 10.95 3.12
N GLU A 198 6.09 12.29 3.15
CA GLU A 198 5.46 13.13 4.18
C GLU A 198 3.94 12.91 4.29
N VAL A 199 3.29 12.44 3.22
CA VAL A 199 1.85 12.16 3.19
C VAL A 199 1.55 10.70 3.51
N SER A 200 2.54 9.81 3.38
CA SER A 200 2.42 8.37 3.64
C SER A 200 3.12 7.91 4.91
N ASP A 201 3.58 8.82 5.77
CA ASP A 201 4.10 8.54 7.12
C ASP A 201 5.09 7.38 7.19
N GLY A 202 6.17 7.41 6.41
CA GLY A 202 7.16 6.32 6.55
C GLY A 202 7.07 5.20 5.55
N GLU A 203 5.92 5.03 4.90
CA GLU A 203 5.58 3.73 4.34
C GLU A 203 6.46 3.38 3.13
N CYS A 204 7.44 2.52 3.36
CA CYS A 204 8.19 1.87 2.30
C CYS A 204 7.22 1.05 1.42
N LEU A 205 7.54 0.93 0.13
CA LEU A 205 6.72 0.18 -0.81
C LEU A 205 6.62 -1.30 -0.43
N TYR A 206 7.73 -1.84 0.08
CA TYR A 206 7.84 -3.10 0.82
C TYR A 206 9.28 -3.40 1.23
N ASP A 207 9.38 -4.34 2.16
CA ASP A 207 10.61 -4.93 2.67
C ASP A 207 10.73 -6.40 2.22
N ILE A 208 11.96 -6.86 1.99
CA ILE A 208 12.24 -8.27 1.63
C ILE A 208 13.25 -8.92 2.58
N PRO A 209 13.21 -10.26 2.72
CA PRO A 209 14.32 -11.01 3.30
C PRO A 209 15.64 -10.73 2.55
N TRP A 210 16.71 -10.43 3.28
CA TRP A 210 18.02 -10.08 2.71
C TRP A 210 18.57 -11.11 1.72
N PHE A 211 18.30 -12.41 1.94
CA PHE A 211 18.77 -13.49 1.06
C PHE A 211 18.06 -13.51 -0.29
N LEU A 212 16.94 -12.78 -0.42
CA LEU A 212 16.23 -12.58 -1.68
C LEU A 212 16.65 -11.28 -2.39
N ALA A 213 17.50 -10.43 -1.81
CA ALA A 213 17.87 -9.15 -2.41
C ALA A 213 18.44 -9.30 -3.82
N GLU A 214 19.24 -10.36 -4.05
CA GLU A 214 19.84 -10.67 -5.35
C GLU A 214 19.00 -11.64 -6.19
N HIS A 215 17.79 -11.98 -5.77
CA HIS A 215 16.95 -12.93 -6.50
C HIS A 215 16.43 -12.29 -7.79
N PRO A 216 16.56 -12.92 -8.97
CA PRO A 216 16.25 -12.27 -10.25
C PRO A 216 14.83 -11.70 -10.35
N GLN A 217 13.82 -12.43 -9.87
CA GLN A 217 12.43 -11.94 -9.88
C GLN A 217 12.22 -10.72 -8.96
N ILE A 218 13.01 -10.59 -7.88
CA ILE A 218 12.95 -9.42 -7.00
C ILE A 218 13.54 -8.21 -7.74
N ILE A 219 14.73 -8.37 -8.32
CA ILE A 219 15.41 -7.31 -9.07
C ILE A 219 14.55 -6.84 -10.25
N GLU A 220 14.00 -7.77 -11.03
CA GLU A 220 13.12 -7.46 -12.16
C GLU A 220 11.88 -6.67 -11.70
N HIS A 221 11.26 -7.11 -10.61
CA HIS A 221 10.08 -6.47 -10.05
C HIS A 221 10.36 -5.07 -9.52
N GLN A 222 11.46 -4.89 -8.77
CA GLN A 222 11.88 -3.57 -8.27
C GLN A 222 12.24 -2.63 -9.43
N SER A 223 12.90 -3.14 -10.48
CA SER A 223 13.18 -2.37 -11.70
C SER A 223 11.90 -1.96 -12.43
N GLU A 224 10.91 -2.86 -12.50
CA GLU A 224 9.63 -2.59 -13.12
C GLU A 224 8.86 -1.50 -12.39
N TRP A 225 8.75 -1.59 -11.07
CA TRP A 225 8.08 -0.57 -10.24
C TRP A 225 8.82 0.76 -10.24
N SER A 226 10.15 0.74 -10.18
CA SER A 226 10.99 1.94 -10.32
C SER A 226 10.70 2.68 -11.62
N ARG A 227 10.67 1.95 -12.74
CA ARG A 227 10.36 2.55 -14.04
C ARG A 227 8.95 3.10 -14.08
N TYR A 228 7.97 2.37 -13.55
CA TYR A 228 6.58 2.84 -13.52
C TYR A 228 6.44 4.17 -12.76
N LEU A 229 7.03 4.24 -11.56
CA LEU A 229 6.97 5.44 -10.72
C LEU A 229 7.74 6.59 -11.35
N ASP A 230 8.94 6.34 -11.91
CA ASP A 230 9.70 7.39 -12.59
C ASP A 230 8.98 7.92 -13.83
N ASP A 231 8.40 7.03 -14.65
CA ASP A 231 7.56 7.42 -15.80
C ASP A 231 6.37 8.28 -15.38
N PHE A 232 5.71 7.96 -14.28
CA PHE A 232 4.59 8.74 -13.77
C PHE A 232 5.04 10.10 -13.24
N TYR A 233 6.03 10.12 -12.34
CA TYR A 233 6.52 11.34 -11.70
C TYR A 233 7.29 12.27 -12.66
N SER A 234 7.74 11.77 -13.80
CA SER A 234 8.32 12.58 -14.87
C SER A 234 7.29 13.05 -15.92
N SER A 235 6.03 12.62 -15.83
CA SER A 235 5.00 12.99 -16.79
C SER A 235 4.61 14.46 -16.72
N ASP A 236 4.29 15.07 -17.87
CA ASP A 236 3.86 16.47 -17.94
C ASP A 236 2.65 16.76 -17.05
N TRP A 237 1.71 15.81 -16.97
CA TRP A 237 0.52 15.93 -16.13
C TRP A 237 0.91 16.01 -14.65
N HIS A 238 1.73 15.08 -14.15
CA HIS A 238 2.22 15.13 -12.78
C HIS A 238 2.96 16.45 -12.50
N GLN A 239 3.86 16.85 -13.40
CA GLN A 239 4.66 18.07 -13.25
C GLN A 239 3.79 19.32 -13.17
N SER A 240 2.66 19.37 -13.91
CA SER A 240 1.70 20.47 -13.81
C SER A 240 0.97 20.47 -12.46
N ILE A 241 0.42 19.34 -12.03
CA ILE A 241 -0.37 19.25 -10.78
C ILE A 241 0.51 19.50 -9.57
N ALA A 242 1.75 19.00 -9.60
CA ALA A 242 2.71 19.18 -8.52
C ALA A 242 3.11 20.65 -8.31
N GLN A 243 2.83 21.57 -9.23
CA GLN A 243 3.13 22.99 -9.06
C GLN A 243 1.95 23.81 -8.53
N GLU A 244 0.76 23.21 -8.41
CA GLU A 244 -0.43 23.90 -7.92
C GLU A 244 -0.27 24.33 -6.45
N ASP A 245 -0.70 25.56 -6.15
CA ASP A 245 -0.50 26.18 -4.83
C ASP A 245 -1.12 25.33 -3.70
N ASP A 246 -2.35 24.84 -3.89
CA ASP A 246 -3.05 24.02 -2.91
C ASP A 246 -2.35 22.66 -2.68
N PHE A 247 -1.77 22.09 -3.74
CA PHE A 247 -1.02 20.84 -3.65
C PHE A 247 0.23 21.03 -2.80
N GLN A 248 1.00 22.10 -3.08
CA GLN A 248 2.19 22.46 -2.31
C GLN A 248 1.86 22.85 -0.86
N ALA A 249 0.73 23.52 -0.64
CA ALA A 249 0.26 23.86 0.70
C ALA A 249 -0.08 22.62 1.53
N THR A 250 -0.67 21.58 0.93
CA THR A 250 -0.91 20.30 1.60
C THR A 250 0.40 19.59 1.94
N LEU A 251 1.37 19.51 1.02
CA LEU A 251 2.68 18.91 1.30
C LEU A 251 3.43 19.63 2.43
N THR A 252 3.36 20.96 2.45
CA THR A 252 4.00 21.77 3.49
C THR A 252 3.40 21.46 4.86
N ARG A 253 2.07 21.41 4.96
CA ARG A 253 1.37 21.04 6.21
C ARG A 253 1.71 19.64 6.69
N ALA A 254 1.82 18.67 5.77
CA ALA A 254 2.21 17.30 6.11
C ALA A 254 3.63 17.26 6.73
N ARG A 255 4.60 17.96 6.13
CA ARG A 255 5.97 18.08 6.65
C ARG A 255 6.04 18.75 8.02
N GLU A 256 5.25 19.80 8.24
CA GLU A 256 5.18 20.49 9.54
C GLU A 256 4.61 19.58 10.64
N ARG A 257 3.64 18.71 10.29
CA ARG A 257 3.10 17.70 11.20
C ARG A 257 4.18 16.71 11.64
N ASP A 258 4.96 16.17 10.70
CA ASP A 258 6.05 15.23 10.99
C ASP A 258 7.18 15.89 11.79
N GLY A 259 7.48 17.17 11.51
CA GLY A 259 8.42 17.98 12.28
C GLY A 259 7.99 18.18 13.74
N ASN A 260 6.68 18.36 13.97
CA ASN A 260 6.12 18.49 15.32
C ASN A 260 6.06 17.16 16.08
N LEU A 261 5.80 16.04 15.38
CA LEU A 261 5.83 14.69 15.97
C LEU A 261 7.26 14.26 16.35
N SER A 262 8.26 14.58 15.52
CA SER A 262 9.67 14.35 15.82
C SER A 262 10.23 15.29 16.90
N GLY A 263 9.66 16.50 17.06
CA GLY A 263 10.00 17.45 18.12
C GLY A 263 9.38 17.15 19.49
N ALA A 264 8.20 16.53 19.53
CA ALA A 264 7.52 16.16 20.78
C ALA A 264 8.22 15.02 21.56
N GLY A 265 9.08 14.24 20.90
CA GLY A 265 9.90 13.19 21.53
C GLY A 265 11.26 13.66 22.07
N ALA A 266 11.72 14.88 21.75
CA ALA A 266 13.07 15.34 22.08
C ALA A 266 13.18 16.15 23.39
N ARG A 267 12.06 16.49 24.05
CA ARG A 267 12.03 17.31 25.29
C ARG A 267 11.62 16.54 26.56
N GLY A 268 11.71 15.21 26.55
CA GLY A 268 11.39 14.36 27.71
C GLY A 268 12.59 13.76 28.44
N GLY A 269 13.82 14.20 28.16
CA GLY A 269 15.04 13.53 28.64
C GLY A 269 16.18 14.46 29.03
N GLN A 270 15.87 15.70 29.43
CA GLN A 270 16.81 16.59 30.11
C GLN A 270 16.00 17.45 31.09
N ASP A 271 15.75 16.90 32.27
CA ASP A 271 15.94 17.57 33.55
C ASP A 271 15.51 16.61 34.68
N GLU A 272 16.40 16.49 35.66
CA GLU A 272 16.39 15.69 36.92
C GLU A 272 17.00 14.29 36.91
#